data_AF-A0A366GQ36-F1
#
_entry.id   AF-A0A366GQ36-F1
#
_cell.length_a   1.000
_cell.length_b   1.000
_cell.length_c   1.000
_cell.angle_alpha   90.00
_cell.angle_beta   90.00
_cell.angle_gamma   90.00
#
_symmetry.space_group_name_H-M   'P 1'
#
loop_
_entity.id
_entity.type
_entity.pdbx_description
1 polymer ?
#
loop_
_entity_poly.entity_id
_entity_poly.type
_entity_poly.pdbx_seq_one_letter_code
_entity_poly.pdbx_strand_id
1 'polypeptide(L)'
;MINSMQFLYLVASYLFGNILTAYIVTKWKHNVDIREEGSGNPGARNMGRVYGKGYFVATFLGDAIKGAIVVSIAKYLFEDSTFVMLALLAVILGHIYPILFKGKGGKGISTFIGGLIAFDYLIALTLIAVFIIFYLIFKGFTKPGLITIACLPVCMILYSYSIVTTILSALIIVLILYVNRE
;
A
#
# COMPACT_ATOMS: atom_id res chain seq x y z
N MET A 1 7.61 -17.95 16.38
CA MET A 1 6.33 -18.67 16.11
C MET A 1 5.20 -17.65 16.21
N ILE A 2 4.27 -17.65 15.26
CA ILE A 2 3.07 -16.80 15.31
C ILE A 2 2.12 -17.35 16.38
N ASN A 3 1.74 -16.52 17.34
CA ASN A 3 0.74 -16.89 18.34
C ASN A 3 -0.69 -16.59 17.87
N SER A 4 -1.71 -17.03 18.62
CA SER A 4 -3.12 -16.86 18.25
C SER A 4 -3.52 -15.40 18.02
N MET A 5 -2.98 -14.47 18.83
CA MET A 5 -3.28 -13.04 18.72
C MET A 5 -2.69 -12.46 17.43
N GLN A 6 -1.43 -12.80 17.12
CA GLN A 6 -0.75 -12.42 15.89
C GLN A 6 -1.47 -12.98 14.66
N PHE A 7 -1.93 -14.24 14.71
CA PHE A 7 -2.70 -14.85 13.62
C PHE A 7 -4.02 -14.11 13.38
N LEU A 8 -4.81 -13.88 14.44
CA LEU A 8 -6.06 -13.11 14.34
C LEU A 8 -5.83 -11.70 13.79
N TYR A 9 -4.73 -11.07 14.19
CA TYR A 9 -4.35 -9.75 13.70
C TYR A 9 -4.04 -9.74 12.20
N LEU A 10 -3.34 -10.76 11.68
CA LEU A 10 -3.07 -10.88 10.24
C LEU A 10 -4.37 -11.09 9.44
N VAL A 11 -5.29 -11.93 9.95
CA VAL A 11 -6.61 -12.11 9.34
C VAL A 11 -7.40 -10.80 9.33
N ALA A 12 -7.43 -10.10 10.46
CA ALA A 12 -8.10 -8.79 10.56
C ALA A 12 -7.47 -7.76 9.62
N SER A 13 -6.14 -7.73 9.50
CA SER A 13 -5.41 -6.84 8.59
C SER A 13 -5.80 -7.09 7.13
N TYR A 14 -5.88 -8.36 6.72
CA TYR A 14 -6.36 -8.75 5.39
C TYR A 14 -7.81 -8.29 5.16
N LEU A 15 -8.71 -8.59 6.10
CA LEU A 15 -10.12 -8.19 5.99
C LEU A 15 -10.27 -6.67 5.94
N PHE A 16 -9.49 -5.93 6.73
CA PHE A 16 -9.48 -4.47 6.69
C PHE A 16 -8.99 -3.92 5.33
N GLY A 17 -8.04 -4.61 4.70
CA GLY A 17 -7.59 -4.30 3.34
C GLY A 17 -8.70 -4.35 2.29
N ASN A 18 -9.76 -5.14 2.53
CA ASN A 18 -10.90 -5.26 1.61
C ASN A 18 -11.72 -3.98 1.50
N ILE A 19 -11.52 -3.00 2.39
CA ILE A 19 -12.14 -1.69 2.30
C ILE A 19 -11.51 -0.92 1.13
N LEU A 20 -12.23 -0.89 0.01
CA LEU A 20 -11.84 -0.18 -1.21
C LEU A 20 -12.40 1.24 -1.19
N THR A 21 -11.55 2.23 -0.92
CA THR A 21 -11.97 3.64 -0.82
C THR A 21 -12.66 4.12 -2.11
N ALA A 22 -12.11 3.74 -3.26
CA ALA A 22 -12.67 4.10 -4.56
C ALA A 22 -14.12 3.60 -4.75
N TYR A 23 -14.39 2.35 -4.35
CA TYR A 23 -15.72 1.77 -4.40
C TYR A 23 -16.68 2.52 -3.47
N ILE A 24 -16.28 2.78 -2.23
CA ILE A 24 -17.12 3.49 -1.25
C ILE A 24 -17.47 4.89 -1.76
N VAL A 25 -16.47 5.63 -2.24
CA VAL A 25 -16.64 7.01 -2.72
C VAL A 25 -17.55 7.07 -3.95
N THR A 26 -17.35 6.18 -4.93
CA THR A 26 -18.21 6.14 -6.14
C THR A 26 -19.61 5.66 -5.82
N LYS A 27 -19.76 4.61 -5.00
CA LYS A 27 -21.07 4.10 -4.63
C LYS A 27 -21.88 5.15 -3.86
N TRP A 28 -21.24 5.92 -2.98
CA TRP A 28 -21.93 6.94 -2.20
C TRP A 28 -22.28 8.20 -3.01
N LYS A 29 -21.35 8.71 -3.84
CA LYS A 29 -21.56 9.98 -4.56
C LYS A 29 -22.27 9.85 -5.89
N HIS A 30 -22.11 8.71 -6.56
CA HIS A 30 -22.54 8.51 -7.95
C HIS A 30 -23.42 7.27 -8.12
N ASN A 31 -23.58 6.45 -7.08
CA ASN A 31 -24.31 5.17 -7.11
C ASN A 31 -23.81 4.16 -8.17
N VAL A 32 -22.57 4.31 -8.63
CA VAL A 32 -21.92 3.39 -9.59
C VAL A 32 -20.78 2.63 -8.94
N ASP A 33 -20.23 1.65 -9.66
CA ASP A 33 -19.03 0.91 -9.29
C ASP A 33 -17.86 1.34 -10.16
N ILE A 34 -16.82 1.95 -9.56
CA ILE A 34 -15.59 2.35 -10.28
C ILE A 34 -14.93 1.19 -11.05
N ARG A 35 -15.20 -0.06 -10.68
CA ARG A 35 -14.66 -1.25 -11.37
C ARG A 35 -15.27 -1.47 -12.74
N GLU A 36 -16.37 -0.79 -13.06
CA GLU A 36 -17.04 -0.81 -14.36
C GLU A 36 -16.70 0.43 -15.20
N GLU A 37 -15.89 1.35 -14.67
CA GLU A 37 -15.57 2.62 -15.30
C GLU A 37 -14.08 2.83 -15.50
N GLY A 38 -13.75 3.60 -16.53
CA GLY A 38 -12.38 3.96 -16.81
C GLY A 38 -11.53 2.72 -17.09
N SER A 39 -10.53 2.46 -16.23
CA SER A 39 -9.63 1.31 -16.38
C SER A 39 -10.13 0.09 -15.61
N GLY A 40 -11.28 0.18 -14.94
CA GLY A 40 -11.82 -0.84 -14.05
C GLY A 40 -11.02 -1.08 -12.76
N ASN A 41 -9.94 -0.32 -12.52
CA ASN A 41 -9.14 -0.45 -11.31
C ASN A 41 -9.73 0.45 -10.21
N PRO A 42 -10.06 -0.07 -9.00
CA PRO A 42 -10.59 0.71 -7.89
C PRO A 42 -9.46 1.44 -7.12
N GLY A 43 -8.57 2.10 -7.84
CA GLY A 43 -7.41 2.81 -7.30
C GLY A 43 -7.43 4.31 -7.61
N ALA A 44 -6.63 5.08 -6.86
CA ALA A 44 -6.60 6.54 -6.95
C ALA A 44 -6.38 7.08 -8.37
N ARG A 45 -5.53 6.44 -9.18
CA ARG A 45 -5.26 6.87 -10.56
C ARG A 45 -6.50 6.80 -11.46
N ASN A 46 -7.29 5.73 -11.37
CA ASN A 46 -8.52 5.60 -12.15
C ASN A 46 -9.57 6.61 -11.66
N MET A 47 -9.72 6.75 -10.34
CA MET A 47 -10.58 7.76 -9.73
C MET A 47 -10.23 9.18 -10.19
N GLY A 48 -8.93 9.50 -10.23
CA GLY A 48 -8.44 10.77 -10.74
C GLY A 48 -8.75 11.01 -12.22
N ARG A 49 -8.69 9.95 -13.02
CA ARG A 49 -8.95 10.01 -14.47
C ARG A 49 -10.43 10.18 -14.79
N VAL A 50 -11.31 9.46 -14.06
CA VAL A 50 -12.76 9.47 -14.30
C VAL A 50 -13.42 10.68 -13.63
N TYR A 51 -13.05 10.98 -12.38
CA TYR A 51 -13.75 11.96 -11.54
C TYR A 51 -12.93 13.20 -11.15
N GLY A 52 -11.64 13.24 -11.52
CA GLY A 52 -10.77 14.40 -11.29
C GLY A 52 -9.96 14.36 -9.99
N LYS A 53 -9.13 15.41 -9.79
CA LYS A 53 -8.08 15.47 -8.77
C LYS A 53 -8.58 15.27 -7.32
N GLY A 54 -9.76 15.78 -6.99
CA GLY A 54 -10.32 15.61 -5.63
C GLY A 54 -10.55 14.13 -5.29
N TYR A 55 -11.04 13.34 -6.25
CA TYR A 55 -11.28 11.91 -6.09
C TYR A 55 -9.99 11.09 -6.08
N PHE A 56 -8.98 11.52 -6.84
CA PHE A 56 -7.63 10.97 -6.72
C PHE A 56 -7.14 11.09 -5.28
N VAL A 57 -7.15 12.31 -4.72
CA VAL A 57 -6.62 12.58 -3.38
C VAL A 57 -7.42 11.84 -2.32
N ALA A 58 -8.75 11.88 -2.36
CA ALA A 58 -9.59 11.18 -1.41
C ALA A 58 -9.33 9.66 -1.39
N THR A 59 -9.22 9.05 -2.57
CA THR A 59 -8.96 7.61 -2.71
C THR A 59 -7.55 7.26 -2.23
N PHE A 60 -6.56 8.06 -2.64
CA PHE A 60 -5.17 7.87 -2.21
C PHE A 60 -5.05 7.94 -0.69
N LEU A 61 -5.65 8.96 -0.06
CA LEU A 61 -5.60 9.13 1.39
C LEU A 61 -6.36 8.04 2.12
N GLY A 62 -7.57 7.67 1.70
CA GLY A 62 -8.31 6.57 2.34
C GLY A 62 -7.55 5.25 2.30
N ASP A 63 -6.96 4.91 1.13
CA ASP A 63 -6.16 3.70 1.00
C ASP A 63 -4.82 3.79 1.75
N ALA A 64 -4.20 4.97 1.88
CA ALA A 64 -3.01 5.15 2.69
C ALA A 64 -3.31 5.05 4.20
N ILE A 65 -4.39 5.69 4.65
CA ILE A 65 -4.81 5.69 6.06
C ILE A 65 -5.05 4.27 6.55
N LYS A 66 -5.70 3.39 5.77
CA LYS A 66 -5.89 2.01 6.22
C LYS A 66 -4.57 1.25 6.41
N GLY A 67 -3.58 1.47 5.55
CA GLY A 67 -2.25 0.91 5.69
C GLY A 67 -1.54 1.44 6.94
N ALA A 68 -1.64 2.75 7.16
CA ALA A 68 -1.08 3.42 8.33
C ALA A 68 -1.71 2.93 9.65
N ILE A 69 -3.04 2.74 9.68
CA ILE A 69 -3.78 2.22 10.85
C ILE A 69 -3.28 0.82 11.21
N VAL A 70 -3.26 -0.09 10.23
CA VAL A 70 -2.79 -1.47 10.45
C VAL A 70 -1.35 -1.46 10.96
N VAL A 71 -0.45 -0.73 10.32
CA VAL A 71 0.96 -0.72 10.74
C VAL A 71 1.13 -0.08 12.12
N SER A 72 0.43 1.03 12.42
CA SER A 72 0.56 1.71 13.72
C SER A 72 0.07 0.84 14.87
N ILE A 73 -1.07 0.16 14.69
CA ILE A 73 -1.61 -0.76 15.70
C ILE A 73 -0.66 -1.97 15.86
N ALA A 74 -0.14 -2.53 14.77
CA ALA A 74 0.80 -3.65 14.85
C ALA A 74 2.08 -3.26 15.61
N LYS A 75 2.63 -2.07 15.37
CA LYS A 75 3.81 -1.56 16.08
C LYS A 75 3.55 -1.44 17.56
N TYR A 76 2.40 -0.86 17.93
CA TYR A 76 2.03 -0.65 19.33
C TYR A 76 1.79 -1.97 20.08
N LEU A 77 1.22 -2.99 19.43
CA LEU A 77 0.84 -4.24 20.09
C LEU A 77 1.96 -5.28 20.16
N PHE A 78 2.83 -5.34 19.16
CA PHE A 78 3.75 -6.48 19.00
C PHE A 78 5.23 -6.12 19.06
N GLU A 79 5.60 -4.86 18.86
CA GLU A 79 6.98 -4.35 18.92
C GLU A 79 8.02 -5.14 18.08
N ASP A 80 7.56 -5.93 17.11
CA ASP A 80 8.39 -6.74 16.22
C ASP A 80 8.27 -6.23 14.78
N SER A 81 9.34 -5.61 14.28
CA SER A 81 9.41 -5.08 12.92
C SER A 81 9.09 -6.14 11.84
N THR A 82 9.47 -7.41 12.05
CA THR A 82 9.17 -8.49 11.12
C THR A 82 7.67 -8.76 11.09
N PHE A 83 7.03 -8.88 12.25
CA PHE A 83 5.58 -9.06 12.33
C PHE A 83 4.80 -7.85 11.77
N VAL A 84 5.26 -6.63 12.04
CA VAL A 84 4.64 -5.40 11.50
C VAL A 84 4.67 -5.41 9.97
N MET A 85 5.78 -5.84 9.35
CA MET A 85 5.85 -6.00 7.89
C MET A 85 4.94 -7.11 7.36
N LEU A 86 4.73 -8.20 8.12
CA LEU A 86 3.73 -9.21 7.78
C LEU A 86 2.30 -8.64 7.82
N ALA A 87 1.98 -7.80 8.81
CA ALA A 87 0.69 -7.11 8.87
C ALA A 87 0.49 -6.14 7.70
N LEU A 88 1.54 -5.40 7.32
CA LEU A 88 1.53 -4.55 6.12
C LEU A 88 1.26 -5.38 4.85
N LEU A 89 1.94 -6.52 4.69
CA LEU A 89 1.70 -7.44 3.59
C LEU A 89 0.25 -7.93 3.59
N ALA A 90 -0.31 -8.30 4.74
CA ALA A 90 -1.68 -8.78 4.86
C ALA A 90 -2.72 -7.72 4.40
N VAL A 91 -2.61 -6.47 4.85
CA VAL A 91 -3.52 -5.39 4.42
C VAL A 91 -3.35 -5.04 2.94
N ILE A 92 -2.12 -5.10 2.40
CA ILE A 92 -1.86 -4.92 0.97
C ILE A 92 -2.53 -6.04 0.16
N LEU A 93 -2.37 -7.30 0.58
CA LEU A 93 -3.02 -8.45 -0.06
C LEU A 93 -4.55 -8.33 -0.01
N GLY A 94 -5.11 -7.89 1.11
CA GLY A 94 -6.54 -7.60 1.24
C GLY A 94 -7.03 -6.53 0.28
N HIS A 95 -6.22 -5.53 -0.01
CA HIS A 95 -6.57 -4.47 -0.95
C HIS A 95 -6.38 -4.88 -2.43
N ILE A 96 -5.38 -5.71 -2.74
CA ILE A 96 -5.11 -6.19 -4.10
C ILE A 96 -6.08 -7.30 -4.48
N TYR A 97 -6.27 -8.28 -3.58
CA TYR A 97 -7.11 -9.46 -3.76
C TYR A 97 -8.23 -9.51 -2.70
N PRO A 98 -9.13 -8.53 -2.67
CA PRO A 98 -10.25 -8.49 -1.73
C PRO A 98 -11.25 -9.62 -1.99
N ILE A 99 -11.49 -10.46 -0.98
CA ILE A 99 -12.50 -11.53 -1.05
C ILE A 99 -13.92 -10.97 -1.27
N LEU A 100 -14.26 -9.83 -0.66
CA LEU A 100 -15.57 -9.19 -0.80
C LEU A 100 -15.85 -8.72 -2.25
N PHE A 101 -14.80 -8.54 -3.04
CA PHE A 101 -14.86 -8.04 -4.40
C PHE A 101 -14.35 -9.07 -5.42
N LYS A 102 -14.44 -10.37 -5.11
CA LYS A 102 -14.05 -11.50 -5.98
C LYS A 102 -12.60 -11.40 -6.49
N GLY A 103 -11.70 -10.91 -5.64
CA GLY A 103 -10.28 -10.72 -5.95
C GLY A 103 -9.98 -9.52 -6.86
N LYS A 104 -10.97 -8.69 -7.21
CA LYS A 104 -10.79 -7.51 -8.07
C LYS A 104 -10.57 -6.24 -7.24
N GLY A 105 -9.33 -6.04 -6.79
CA GLY A 105 -8.90 -4.92 -5.97
C GLY A 105 -8.04 -3.88 -6.68
N GLY A 106 -7.39 -3.02 -5.87
CA GLY A 106 -6.47 -1.99 -6.35
C GLY A 106 -5.03 -2.50 -6.53
N LYS A 107 -4.07 -1.59 -6.75
CA LYS A 107 -2.66 -1.95 -7.03
C LYS A 107 -1.71 -1.86 -5.83
N GLY A 108 -2.22 -1.66 -4.61
CA GLY A 108 -1.38 -1.70 -3.39
C GLY A 108 -0.58 -0.44 -3.07
N ILE A 109 -0.23 0.41 -4.04
CA ILE A 109 0.71 1.53 -3.85
C ILE A 109 0.30 2.48 -2.71
N SER A 110 -0.94 2.97 -2.68
CA SER A 110 -1.38 3.90 -1.63
C SER A 110 -1.35 3.26 -0.24
N THR A 111 -1.83 2.01 -0.15
CA THR A 111 -1.82 1.22 1.10
C THR A 111 -0.40 1.02 1.61
N PHE A 112 0.53 0.68 0.70
CA PHE A 112 1.95 0.54 1.00
C PHE A 112 2.57 1.85 1.48
N ILE A 113 2.33 2.98 0.81
CA ILE A 113 2.91 4.28 1.20
C ILE A 113 2.47 4.67 2.62
N GLY A 114 1.16 4.58 2.91
CA GLY A 114 0.67 4.90 4.25
C GLY A 114 1.21 3.96 5.33
N GLY A 115 1.27 2.66 5.02
CA GLY A 115 1.89 1.67 5.90
C GLY A 115 3.38 1.93 6.14
N LEU A 116 4.15 2.29 5.11
CA LEU A 116 5.57 2.56 5.23
C LEU A 116 5.85 3.82 6.07
N ILE A 117 5.06 4.87 5.91
CA ILE A 117 5.17 6.09 6.73
C ILE A 117 4.94 5.76 8.21
N ALA A 118 3.94 4.92 8.51
CA ALA A 118 3.68 4.46 9.88
C ALA A 118 4.76 3.49 10.38
N PHE A 119 5.35 2.69 9.49
CA PHE A 119 6.42 1.74 9.81
C PHE A 119 7.66 2.47 10.28
N ASP A 120 8.18 3.37 9.45
CA ASP A 120 9.35 4.19 9.75
C ASP A 120 9.34 5.44 8.86
N TYR A 121 9.12 6.60 9.50
CA TYR A 121 9.03 7.87 8.78
C TYR A 121 10.39 8.32 8.21
N LEU A 122 11.52 7.86 8.78
CA LEU A 122 12.84 8.18 8.26
C LEU A 122 13.08 7.44 6.94
N ILE A 123 12.75 6.14 6.89
CA ILE A 123 12.80 5.39 5.62
C ILE A 123 11.89 6.03 4.58
N ALA A 124 10.66 6.41 4.96
CA ALA A 124 9.74 7.09 4.06
C ALA A 124 10.32 8.41 3.52
N LEU A 125 10.97 9.20 4.37
CA LEU A 125 11.64 10.44 3.96
C LEU A 125 12.82 10.20 3.01
N THR A 126 13.62 9.16 3.27
CA THR A 126 14.70 8.74 2.36
C THR A 126 14.14 8.37 0.99
N LEU A 127 13.06 7.59 0.94
CA LEU A 127 12.41 7.24 -0.32
C LEU A 127 11.79 8.46 -1.02
N ILE A 128 11.24 9.43 -0.28
CA ILE A 128 10.78 10.69 -0.87
C ILE A 128 11.94 11.45 -1.53
N ALA A 129 13.11 11.50 -0.89
CA ALA A 129 14.30 12.12 -1.47
C ALA A 129 14.75 11.38 -2.75
N VAL A 130 14.79 10.05 -2.71
CA VAL A 130 15.10 9.21 -3.88
C VAL A 130 14.08 9.44 -5.01
N PHE A 131 12.80 9.54 -4.68
CA PHE A 131 11.74 9.84 -5.64
C PHE A 131 11.95 11.19 -6.31
N ILE A 132 12.27 12.24 -5.54
CA ILE A 132 12.52 13.57 -6.09
C ILE A 132 13.68 13.53 -7.09
N ILE A 133 14.78 12.84 -6.75
CA ILE A 133 15.94 12.69 -7.65
C ILE A 133 15.51 12.04 -8.97
N PHE A 134 14.82 10.89 -8.93
CA PHE A 134 14.39 10.21 -10.15
C PHE A 134 13.30 10.96 -10.91
N TYR A 135 12.43 11.68 -10.20
CA TYR A 135 11.38 12.52 -10.81
C TYR A 135 11.99 13.61 -11.68
N LEU A 136 13.05 14.26 -11.21
CA LEU A 136 13.77 15.29 -11.95
C LEU A 136 14.48 14.74 -13.20
N ILE A 137 14.94 13.48 -13.16
CA ILE A 137 15.63 12.82 -14.28
C ILE A 137 14.65 12.36 -15.35
N PHE A 138 13.61 11.60 -14.98
CA PHE A 138 12.76 10.88 -15.94
C PHE A 138 11.50 11.65 -16.37
N LYS A 139 11.17 12.78 -15.74
CA LYS A 139 10.01 13.65 -16.05
C LYS A 139 8.69 12.87 -16.22
N GLY A 140 8.24 12.25 -15.11
CA GLY A 140 6.96 11.54 -15.01
C GLY A 140 6.80 10.89 -13.63
N PHE A 141 5.59 10.45 -13.26
CA PHE A 141 5.34 9.92 -11.90
C PHE A 141 5.58 8.41 -11.78
N THR A 142 5.21 7.62 -12.80
CA THR A 142 5.19 6.15 -12.70
C THR A 142 6.60 5.56 -12.60
N LYS A 143 7.50 5.85 -13.54
CA LYS A 143 8.85 5.26 -13.55
C LYS A 143 9.65 5.63 -12.30
N PRO A 144 9.76 6.91 -11.89
CA PRO A 144 10.41 7.29 -10.64
C PRO A 144 9.80 6.64 -9.41
N GLY A 145 8.48 6.53 -9.36
CA GLY A 145 7.77 5.85 -8.26
C GLY A 145 8.18 4.39 -8.13
N LEU A 146 8.17 3.65 -9.25
CA LEU A 146 8.54 2.22 -9.25
C LEU A 146 10.02 2.00 -8.91
N ILE A 147 10.93 2.83 -9.42
CA ILE A 147 12.35 2.77 -9.08
C ILE A 147 12.55 3.06 -7.58
N THR A 148 11.84 4.07 -7.06
CA THR A 148 11.94 4.46 -5.64
C THR A 148 11.50 3.32 -4.72
N ILE A 149 10.33 2.73 -4.96
CA ILE A 149 9.87 1.63 -4.09
C ILE A 149 10.80 0.42 -4.19
N ALA A 150 11.46 0.21 -5.33
CA ALA A 150 12.47 -0.84 -5.49
C ALA A 150 13.72 -0.62 -4.62
N CYS A 151 13.98 0.60 -4.16
CA CYS A 151 15.07 0.89 -3.23
C CYS A 151 14.75 0.53 -1.77
N LEU A 152 13.50 0.16 -1.41
CA LEU A 152 13.12 -0.10 -0.02
C LEU A 152 14.02 -1.14 0.68
N PRO A 153 14.36 -2.31 0.10
CA PRO A 153 15.21 -3.28 0.78
C PRO A 153 16.61 -2.75 1.09
N VAL A 154 17.14 -1.87 0.22
CA VAL A 154 18.42 -1.18 0.49
C VAL A 154 18.28 -0.25 1.68
N CYS A 155 17.17 0.50 1.78
CA CYS A 155 16.88 1.30 2.97
C CYS A 155 16.77 0.44 4.23
N MET A 156 16.12 -0.73 4.18
CA MET A 156 16.04 -1.63 5.34
C MET A 156 17.43 -2.04 5.85
N ILE A 157 18.37 -2.33 4.95
CA ILE A 157 19.77 -2.62 5.30
C ILE A 157 20.45 -1.38 5.91
N LEU A 158 20.31 -0.21 5.28
CA LEU A 158 20.94 1.04 5.74
C LEU A 158 20.47 1.44 7.15
N TYR A 159 19.21 1.19 7.48
CA TYR A 159 18.62 1.46 8.79
C TYR A 159 18.75 0.28 9.76
N SER A 160 19.60 -0.71 9.45
CA SER A 160 19.93 -1.85 10.34
C SER A 160 18.75 -2.73 10.74
N TYR A 161 17.71 -2.84 9.89
CA TYR A 161 16.65 -3.83 10.09
C TYR A 161 17.17 -5.25 9.85
N SER A 162 16.51 -6.23 10.48
CA SER A 162 16.90 -7.63 10.35
C SER A 162 16.85 -8.12 8.89
N ILE A 163 17.62 -9.16 8.59
CA ILE A 163 17.60 -9.80 7.26
C ILE A 163 16.20 -10.31 6.90
N VAL A 164 15.43 -10.79 7.89
CA VAL A 164 14.06 -11.29 7.68
C VAL A 164 13.11 -10.15 7.32
N THR A 165 13.15 -9.04 8.07
CA THR A 165 12.36 -7.83 7.75
C THR A 165 12.72 -7.29 6.37
N THR A 166 14.00 -7.32 6.01
CA THR A 166 14.51 -6.89 4.69
C THR A 166 13.95 -7.77 3.57
N ILE A 167 14.02 -9.10 3.70
CA ILE A 167 13.47 -10.04 2.71
C ILE A 167 11.96 -9.83 2.54
N LEU A 168 11.23 -9.67 3.65
CA LEU A 168 9.79 -9.38 3.59
C LEU A 168 9.49 -8.07 2.86
N SER A 169 10.28 -7.02 3.10
CA SER A 169 10.13 -5.76 2.37
C SER A 169 10.33 -5.97 0.86
N ALA A 170 11.33 -6.75 0.46
CA ALA A 170 11.59 -7.07 -0.94
C ALA A 170 10.42 -7.86 -1.57
N LEU A 171 9.83 -8.80 -0.83
CA LEU A 171 8.66 -9.56 -1.30
C LEU A 171 7.44 -8.66 -1.51
N ILE A 172 7.18 -7.70 -0.61
CA ILE A 172 6.12 -6.69 -0.79
C ILE A 172 6.37 -5.88 -2.05
N ILE A 173 7.61 -5.45 -2.29
CA ILE A 173 7.97 -4.71 -3.50
C ILE A 173 7.75 -5.56 -4.76
N VAL A 174 8.21 -6.81 -4.78
CA VAL A 174 8.00 -7.73 -5.91
C VAL A 174 6.50 -7.89 -6.21
N LEU A 175 5.66 -8.06 -5.18
CA LEU A 175 4.21 -8.10 -5.32
C LEU A 175 3.66 -6.81 -5.96
N ILE A 176 4.05 -5.65 -5.45
CA ILE A 176 3.58 -4.35 -5.98
C ILE A 176 4.03 -4.18 -7.42
N LEU A 177 5.29 -4.46 -7.74
CA LEU A 177 5.82 -4.36 -9.11
C LEU A 177 5.07 -5.31 -10.07
N TYR A 178 4.82 -6.55 -9.64
CA TYR A 178 4.07 -7.54 -10.43
C TYR A 178 2.66 -7.05 -10.76
N VAL A 179 1.94 -6.50 -9.78
CA VAL A 179 0.57 -5.99 -9.97
C VAL A 179 0.53 -4.67 -10.77
N ASN A 180 1.66 -3.98 -10.89
CA ASN A 180 1.79 -2.72 -11.64
C ASN A 180 2.42 -2.87 -13.04
N ARG A 181 2.63 -4.09 -13.53
CA ARG A 181 3.26 -4.35 -14.83
C ARG A 181 2.45 -3.92 -16.07
N GLU A 182 1.14 -3.71 -15.88
CA GLU A 182 0.15 -3.26 -16.90
C GLU A 182 -0.40 -1.88 -16.53
#